data_AF-A0A6A0ARN6-F1
#
_entry.id   AF-A0A6A0ARN6-F1
#
_cell.length_a   1.000
_cell.length_b   1.000
_cell.length_c   1.000
_cell.angle_alpha   90.00
_cell.angle_beta   90.00
_cell.angle_gamma   90.00
#
_symmetry.space_group_name_H-M   'P 1'
#
loop_
_entity.id
_entity.type
_entity.pdbx_description
1 polymer ?
#
loop_
_entity_poly.entity_id
_entity_poly.type
_entity_poly.pdbx_seq_one_letter_code
_entity_poly.pdbx_strand_id
1 'polypeptide(L)'
;MDQDRSPDLTPFEIDLTFEEARRRAEVVAALGPGWDPVATLEGEEAAYTLLYSGLDAEQQRTHAMLVAAGVLPEGGPGRGPAH
;
A
#
# COMPACT_ATOMS: atom_id res chain seq x y z
N MET A 1 27.62 35.95 -9.55
CA MET A 1 26.33 35.66 -10.20
C MET A 1 25.26 36.02 -9.20
N ASP A 2 24.67 37.21 -9.36
CA ASP A 2 23.51 37.65 -8.59
C ASP A 2 22.31 36.79 -9.01
N GLN A 3 21.86 35.92 -8.11
CA GLN A 3 20.60 35.18 -8.28
C GLN A 3 19.41 35.94 -7.68
N ASP A 4 19.59 37.22 -7.32
CA ASP A 4 18.67 38.02 -6.49
C ASP A 4 17.69 38.91 -7.29
N ARG A 5 17.21 38.47 -8.47
CA ARG A 5 16.10 39.15 -9.16
C ARG A 5 15.04 38.19 -9.66
N SER A 6 14.14 37.81 -8.77
CA SER A 6 12.75 37.49 -9.12
C SER A 6 11.81 38.29 -8.23
N PRO A 7 11.57 39.58 -8.52
CA PRO A 7 10.74 40.46 -7.69
C PRO A 7 9.23 40.19 -7.71
N ASP A 8 8.75 39.12 -8.35
CA ASP A 8 7.31 38.82 -8.53
C ASP A 8 6.90 37.39 -8.10
N LEU A 9 7.67 36.72 -7.23
CA LEU A 9 7.28 35.39 -6.73
C LEU A 9 6.37 35.48 -5.52
N THR A 10 5.12 35.03 -5.67
CA THR A 10 4.21 34.82 -4.55
C THR A 10 4.58 33.52 -3.83
N PRO A 11 4.81 33.54 -2.50
CA PRO A 11 5.01 32.33 -1.73
C PRO A 11 3.82 31.37 -1.90
N PHE A 12 4.10 30.14 -2.31
CA PHE A 12 3.12 29.06 -2.39
C PHE A 12 3.41 28.07 -1.28
N GLU A 13 2.59 28.09 -0.24
CA GLU A 13 2.63 27.12 0.85
C GLU A 13 1.42 26.19 0.74
N ILE A 14 1.67 24.90 0.89
CA ILE A 14 0.62 23.87 0.87
C ILE A 14 0.85 22.92 2.05
N ASP A 15 -0.19 22.71 2.84
CA ASP A 15 -0.16 21.71 3.91
C ASP A 15 -0.43 20.33 3.29
N LEU A 16 0.65 19.59 3.04
CA LEU A 16 0.56 18.23 2.49
C LEU A 16 -0.16 17.25 3.43
N THR A 17 -0.16 17.50 4.75
CA THR A 17 -0.86 16.64 5.71
C THR A 17 -2.36 16.79 5.54
N PHE A 18 -2.84 18.04 5.45
CA PHE A 18 -4.24 18.33 5.17
C PHE A 18 -4.65 17.78 3.80
N GLU A 19 -3.82 17.99 2.78
CA GLU A 19 -4.12 17.55 1.42
C GLU A 19 -4.15 16.03 1.28
N GLU A 20 -3.29 15.31 2.00
CA GLU A 20 -3.33 13.85 2.05
C GLU A 20 -4.60 13.35 2.76
N ALA A 21 -5.02 14.01 3.85
CA ALA A 21 -6.28 13.67 4.51
C ALA A 21 -7.48 13.87 3.56
N ARG A 22 -7.49 14.98 2.80
CA ARG A 22 -8.49 15.24 1.76
C ARG A 22 -8.49 14.16 0.69
N ARG A 23 -7.32 13.82 0.13
CA ARG A 23 -7.19 12.77 -0.88
C ARG A 23 -7.74 11.43 -0.38
N ARG A 24 -7.39 11.02 0.85
CA ARG A 24 -7.90 9.78 1.44
C ARG A 24 -9.41 9.79 1.63
N ALA A 25 -9.98 10.91 2.07
CA ALA A 25 -11.43 11.05 2.22
C ALA A 25 -12.16 10.89 0.88
N GLU A 26 -11.66 11.52 -0.19
CA GLU A 26 -12.23 11.38 -1.54
C GLU A 26 -12.11 9.95 -2.07
N VAL A 27 -11.00 9.26 -1.79
CA VAL A 27 -10.84 7.83 -2.15
C VAL A 27 -11.89 6.97 -1.45
N VAL A 28 -12.09 7.14 -0.14
CA VAL A 28 -13.10 6.39 0.61
C VAL A 28 -14.52 6.72 0.11
N ALA A 29 -14.80 7.99 -0.20
CA ALA A 29 -16.07 8.41 -0.77
C ALA A 29 -16.34 7.75 -2.14
N ALA A 30 -15.32 7.65 -3.00
CA ALA A 30 -15.42 7.03 -4.31
C ALA A 30 -15.68 5.51 -4.25
N LEU A 31 -15.22 4.82 -3.21
CA LEU A 31 -15.53 3.40 -2.97
C LEU A 31 -17.01 3.18 -2.62
N GLY A 32 -17.67 4.21 -2.09
CA GLY A 32 -19.11 4.24 -1.86
C GLY A 32 -19.55 3.55 -0.56
N PRO A 33 -20.83 3.71 -0.17
CA PRO A 33 -21.35 3.27 1.13
C PRO A 33 -21.47 1.75 1.27
N GLY A 34 -21.36 1.00 0.17
CA GLY A 34 -21.38 -0.47 0.19
C GLY A 34 -20.00 -1.09 0.36
N TRP A 35 -18.93 -0.29 0.41
CA TRP A 35 -17.59 -0.82 0.58
C TRP A 35 -17.37 -1.25 2.04
N ASP A 36 -17.12 -2.54 2.22
CA ASP A 36 -16.70 -3.12 3.48
C ASP A 36 -15.18 -3.34 3.45
N PRO A 37 -14.38 -2.50 4.15
CA PRO A 37 -12.93 -2.63 4.16
C PRO A 37 -12.47 -3.93 4.83
N VAL A 38 -13.22 -4.46 5.80
CA VAL A 38 -12.88 -5.71 6.49
C VAL A 38 -13.08 -6.89 5.55
N ALA A 39 -14.26 -6.97 4.91
CA ALA A 39 -14.52 -8.03 3.93
C ALA A 39 -13.56 -7.99 2.74
N THR A 40 -13.13 -6.80 2.31
CA THR A 40 -12.10 -6.65 1.27
C THR A 40 -10.76 -7.24 1.72
N LEU A 41 -10.30 -6.91 2.93
CA LEU A 41 -9.05 -7.46 3.48
C LEU A 41 -9.09 -8.98 3.67
N GLU A 42 -10.21 -9.51 4.15
CA GLU A 42 -10.43 -10.97 4.27
C GLU A 42 -10.39 -11.65 2.89
N GLY A 43 -10.99 -11.02 1.87
CA GLY A 43 -10.95 -11.50 0.49
C GLY A 43 -9.53 -11.55 -0.08
N GLU A 44 -8.73 -10.52 0.17
CA GLU A 44 -7.33 -10.45 -0.24
C GLU A 44 -6.47 -11.54 0.44
N GLU A 45 -6.67 -11.79 1.73
CA GLU A 45 -5.97 -12.87 2.46
C GLU A 45 -6.36 -14.27 1.94
N ALA A 46 -7.65 -14.48 1.66
CA ALA A 46 -8.13 -15.72 1.06
C ALA A 46 -7.57 -15.93 -0.35
N ALA A 47 -7.53 -14.89 -1.19
CA ALA A 47 -6.97 -14.94 -2.52
C ALA A 47 -5.46 -15.26 -2.49
N TYR A 48 -4.72 -14.66 -1.56
CA TYR A 48 -3.30 -14.95 -1.39
C TYR A 48 -3.03 -16.38 -0.95
N THR A 49 -3.84 -16.90 -0.02
CA THR A 49 -3.79 -18.31 0.38
C THR A 49 -4.02 -19.23 -0.81
N LEU A 50 -4.99 -18.90 -1.67
CA LEU A 50 -5.26 -19.65 -2.89
C LEU A 50 -4.10 -19.58 -3.89
N LEU A 51 -3.47 -18.42 -4.06
CA LEU A 51 -2.35 -18.22 -5.00
C LEU A 51 -1.18 -19.16 -4.72
N TYR A 52 -0.88 -19.41 -3.44
CA TYR A 52 0.17 -20.33 -3.01
C TYR A 52 -0.39 -21.67 -2.51
N SER A 53 -1.63 -21.99 -2.89
CA SER A 53 -2.20 -23.32 -2.67
C SER A 53 -1.65 -24.30 -3.69
N GLY A 54 -1.41 -25.54 -3.26
CA GLY A 54 -1.00 -26.62 -4.17
C GLY A 54 0.42 -26.50 -4.72
N LEU A 55 1.30 -25.74 -4.06
CA LEU A 55 2.72 -25.73 -4.41
C LEU A 55 3.34 -27.12 -4.24
N ASP A 56 4.15 -27.51 -5.20
CA ASP A 56 5.01 -28.67 -5.06
C ASP A 56 6.19 -28.39 -4.09
N ALA A 57 6.99 -29.42 -3.81
CA ALA A 57 8.08 -29.33 -2.84
C ALA A 57 9.18 -28.32 -3.25
N GLU A 58 9.42 -28.11 -4.55
CA GLU A 58 10.42 -27.16 -5.02
C GLU A 58 9.88 -25.72 -4.96
N GLN A 59 8.64 -25.55 -5.36
CA GLN A 59 7.92 -24.29 -5.28
C GLN A 59 7.76 -23.84 -3.81
N GLN A 60 7.45 -24.75 -2.89
CA GLN A 60 7.37 -24.45 -1.47
C GLN A 60 8.71 -23.96 -0.89
N ARG A 61 9.83 -24.56 -1.30
CA ARG A 61 11.18 -24.11 -0.91
C ARG A 61 11.49 -22.72 -1.44
N THR A 62 11.12 -22.46 -2.69
CA THR A 62 11.29 -21.13 -3.31
C THR A 62 10.45 -20.09 -2.60
N HIS A 63 9.18 -20.39 -2.34
CA HIS A 63 8.28 -19.52 -1.59
C HIS A 63 8.84 -19.19 -0.20
N ALA A 64 9.30 -20.19 0.56
CA ALA A 64 9.92 -19.98 1.87
C ALA A 64 11.18 -19.12 1.81
N MET A 65 12.03 -19.30 0.79
CA MET A 65 13.21 -18.46 0.57
C MET A 65 12.83 -17.00 0.29
N LEU A 66 11.80 -16.77 -0.54
CA LEU A 66 11.33 -15.43 -0.88
C LEU A 66 10.71 -14.71 0.32
N VAL A 67 9.98 -15.43 1.18
CA VAL A 67 9.48 -14.92 2.45
C VAL A 67 10.63 -14.52 3.37
N ALA A 68 11.62 -15.41 3.56
CA ALA A 68 12.78 -15.13 4.41
C ALA A 68 13.63 -13.95 3.89
N ALA A 69 13.65 -13.71 2.58
CA ALA A 69 14.33 -12.58 1.96
C ALA A 69 13.52 -11.27 2.03
N GLY A 70 12.29 -11.29 2.54
CA GLY A 70 11.38 -10.14 2.55
C GLY A 70 10.84 -9.74 1.18
N VAL A 71 11.00 -10.60 0.17
CA VAL A 71 10.46 -10.38 -1.18
C VAL A 71 8.96 -10.65 -1.19
N LEU A 72 8.53 -11.69 -0.48
CA LEU A 72 7.13 -11.98 -0.23
C LEU A 72 6.79 -11.67 1.23
N PRO A 73 5.56 -11.20 1.51
CA PRO A 73 5.11 -11.02 2.89
C PRO A 73 5.04 -12.35 3.63
N GLU A 74 5.33 -12.32 4.93
CA GLU A 74 5.21 -13.49 5.83
C GLU A 74 3.75 -13.97 6.00
N GLY A 75 2.78 -13.18 5.56
CA GLY A 75 1.35 -13.51 5.52
C GLY A 75 0.65 -12.95 4.26
N GLY A 76 -0.67 -12.85 4.29
CA GLY A 76 -1.45 -12.26 3.19
C GLY A 76 -1.19 -10.75 2.97
N PRO A 77 -1.69 -10.16 1.86
CA PRO A 77 -1.55 -8.76 1.54
C PRO A 77 -2.27 -7.95 2.61
N GLY A 78 -1.51 -7.30 3.51
CA GLY A 78 -2.05 -6.55 4.64
C GLY A 78 -1.45 -6.95 5.98
N ARG A 79 -0.87 -8.16 6.10
CA ARG A 79 -0.01 -8.55 7.21
C ARG A 79 1.43 -8.22 6.82
N GLY A 80 1.79 -6.94 6.88
CA GLY A 80 3.19 -6.51 6.74
C GLY A 80 4.05 -7.13 7.86
N PRO A 81 5.39 -7.17 7.69
CA PRO A 81 6.28 -7.67 8.72
C PRO A 81 6.05 -6.92 10.04
N ALA A 82 5.97 -7.65 11.15
CA ALA A 82 5.94 -7.05 12.47
C ALA A 82 7.32 -6.41 12.74
N HIS A 83 7.39 -5.08 12.66
CA HIS A 83 8.56 -4.30 13.07
C HIS A 83 8.63 -4.15 14.59
#